data_AF-A0A2D7UGV7-F1
#
_entry.id   AF-A0A2D7UGV7-F1
#
_cell.length_a   1.000
_cell.length_b   1.000
_cell.length_c   1.000
_cell.angle_alpha   90.00
_cell.angle_beta   90.00
_cell.angle_gamma   90.00
#
_symmetry.space_group_name_H-M   'P 1'
#
loop_
_entity.id
_entity.type
_entity.pdbx_description
1 polymer ?
#
loop_
_entity_poly.entity_id
_entity_poly.type
_entity_poly.pdbx_seq_one_letter_code
_entity_poly.pdbx_strand_id
1 'polypeptide(L)' 'MDLAKALDAWRIFPRIFITTYIYLLYKVVIWYMALGDPSMEQSGLVSVVVGAGAAWFGLYAGTRK' A
#
# COMPACT_ATOMS: atom_id res chain seq x y z
N MET A 1 -25.07 16.51 -8.11
CA MET A 1 -24.75 15.18 -7.54
C MET A 1 -23.95 14.32 -8.54
N ASP A 2 -23.41 14.93 -9.61
CA ASP A 2 -22.78 14.23 -10.74
C ASP A 2 -21.25 14.31 -10.79
N LEU A 3 -20.66 15.37 -10.22
CA LEU A 3 -19.21 15.57 -10.26
C LEU A 3 -18.44 14.49 -9.47
N ALA A 4 -19.00 14.04 -8.34
CA ALA A 4 -18.39 12.99 -7.52
C ALA A 4 -18.35 11.63 -8.23
N LYS A 5 -19.41 11.27 -8.97
CA LYS A 5 -19.44 10.03 -9.78
C LYS A 5 -18.52 10.10 -11.00
N ALA A 6 -18.43 11.28 -11.64
CA ALA A 6 -17.53 11.49 -12.78
C ALA A 6 -16.04 11.45 -12.38
N LEU A 7 -15.69 11.98 -11.20
CA LEU A 7 -14.34 11.88 -10.65
C LEU A 7 -13.98 10.46 -10.21
N ASP A 8 -14.94 9.71 -9.67
CA ASP A 8 -14.72 8.31 -9.29
C ASP A 8 -14.49 7.40 -10.53
N ALA A 9 -15.10 7.72 -11.67
CA ALA A 9 -14.87 7.02 -12.94
C ALA A 9 -13.40 7.06 -13.41
N TRP A 10 -12.64 8.08 -12.99
CA TRP A 10 -11.19 8.19 -13.26
C TRP A 10 -10.32 7.35 -12.33
N ARG A 11 -10.93 6.60 -11.39
CA ARG A 11 -10.21 5.70 -10.48
C ARG A 11 -9.12 6.45 -9.70
N ILE A 12 -9.40 7.72 -9.35
CA ILE A 12 -8.46 8.63 -8.67
C ILE A 12 -8.10 8.06 -7.30
N PHE A 13 -9.09 7.61 -6.54
CA PHE A 13 -8.89 6.99 -5.23
C PHE A 13 -7.93 5.79 -5.28
N PRO A 14 -8.16 4.75 -6.10
CA PRO A 14 -7.23 3.63 -6.20
C PRO A 14 -5.82 4.05 -6.62
N ARG A 15 -5.69 5.04 -7.53
CA ARG A 15 -4.37 5.50 -7.99
C ARG A 15 -3.59 6.20 -6.90
N ILE A 16 -4.20 7.19 -6.23
CA ILE A 16 -3.56 7.91 -5.12
C ILE A 16 -3.21 6.93 -3.99
N PHE A 17 -4.11 6.00 -3.70
CA PHE A 17 -3.89 4.99 -2.67
C PHE A 17 -2.69 4.09 -3.00
N ILE A 18 -2.61 3.52 -4.20
CA ILE A 18 -1.49 2.67 -4.64
C ILE A 18 -0.18 3.46 -4.65
N THR A 19 -0.17 4.69 -5.17
CA THR A 19 1.03 5.53 -5.18
C THR A 19 1.53 5.82 -3.77
N THR A 20 0.62 6.17 -2.86
CA THR A 20 0.94 6.40 -1.44
C THR A 20 1.47 5.14 -0.78
N TYR A 21 0.84 3.99 -1.05
CA TYR A 21 1.27 2.69 -0.55
C TYR A 21 2.70 2.35 -0.99
N ILE A 22 3.01 2.47 -2.29
CA ILE A 22 4.34 2.20 -2.84
C ILE A 22 5.39 3.12 -2.20
N TYR A 23 5.07 4.40 -2.02
CA TYR A 23 5.95 5.35 -1.35
C TYR A 23 6.24 4.95 0.10
N LEU A 24 5.20 4.60 0.87
CA LEU A 24 5.33 4.18 2.26
C LEU A 24 6.12 2.86 2.38
N LEU A 25 5.84 1.88 1.53
CA LEU A 25 6.59 0.63 1.46
C LEU A 25 8.08 0.90 1.22
N TYR A 26 8.40 1.71 0.22
CA TYR A 26 9.78 2.08 -0.10
C TYR A 26 10.49 2.73 1.10
N LYS A 27 9.82 3.69 1.76
CA LYS A 27 10.36 4.37 2.94
C LYS A 27 10.59 3.42 4.11
N VAL A 28 9.64 2.52 4.39
CA VAL A 28 9.72 1.53 5.47
C VAL A 28 10.84 0.53 5.20
N VAL A 29 10.97 0.04 3.97
CA VAL A 29 12.01 -0.92 3.60
C VAL A 29 13.40 -0.29 3.70
N ILE A 30 13.61 0.91 3.13
CA ILE A 30 14.92 1.57 3.21
C ILE A 30 15.27 1.94 4.65
N TRP A 31 14.29 2.42 5.43
CA TRP A 31 14.51 2.69 6.85
C TRP A 31 14.92 1.43 7.59
N TYR A 32 14.22 0.31 7.39
CA TYR A 32 14.51 -0.96 8.07
C TYR A 32 15.89 -1.51 7.69
N MET A 33 16.27 -1.43 6.41
CA MET A 33 17.59 -1.83 5.91
C MET A 33 18.73 -0.95 6.43
N ALA A 34 18.43 0.28 6.85
CA ALA A 34 19.42 1.20 7.43
C ALA A 34 19.62 0.97 8.95
N LEU A 35 18.81 0.13 9.59
CA LEU A 35 18.98 -0.23 10.99
C LEU A 35 20.16 -1.19 11.14
N GLY A 36 21.09 -0.86 12.05
CA GLY A 36 22.25 -1.72 12.31
C GLY A 36 21.91 -3.00 13.08
N ASP A 37 20.91 -2.94 13.97
CA ASP A 37 20.39 -4.08 14.73
C ASP A 37 18.86 -3.99 14.80
N PRO A 38 18.14 -4.52 13.80
CA PRO A 38 16.69 -4.41 13.73
C PRO A 38 16.01 -5.31 14.79
N SER A 39 15.07 -4.72 15.54
CA SER A 39 14.31 -5.44 16.56
C SER A 39 13.16 -6.27 15.98
N MET A 40 12.61 -7.18 16.80
CA MET A 40 11.45 -7.98 16.43
C MET A 40 10.21 -7.10 16.19
N GLU A 41 9.98 -6.05 16.98
CA GLU A 41 8.84 -5.14 16.79
C GLU A 41 8.95 -4.38 15.45
N GLN A 42 10.16 -3.94 15.09
CA GLN A 42 10.41 -3.24 13.83
C GLN A 42 10.20 -4.16 12.62
N SER A 43 10.56 -5.43 12.76
CA SER A 43 10.28 -6.47 11.76
C SER A 43 8.77 -6.71 11.62
N GLY A 44 8.04 -6.65 12.74
CA GLY A 44 6.57 -6.70 12.76
C GLY A 44 5.92 -5.57 11.98
N LEU A 45 6.43 -4.33 12.10
CA LEU A 45 5.94 -3.20 11.32
C LEU A 45 6.09 -3.43 9.81
N VAL A 46 7.25 -3.93 9.35
CA VAL A 46 7.48 -4.25 7.93
C VAL A 46 6.49 -5.32 7.46
N SER A 47 6.27 -6.37 8.27
CA SER A 47 5.33 -7.45 7.97
C SER A 47 3.89 -6.95 7.78
N VAL A 48 3.41 -6.06 8.66
CA VAL A 48 2.07 -5.46 8.54
C VAL A 48 1.95 -4.63 7.25
N VAL A 49 2.96 -3.82 6.93
CA VAL A 49 2.95 -2.97 5.73
C VAL A 49 2.98 -3.80 4.44
N VAL A 50 3.78 -4.87 4.40
CA VAL A 50 3.82 -5.81 3.25
C VAL A 50 2.52 -6.61 3.15
N GLY A 51 2.01 -7.12 4.27
CA GLY A 51 0.76 -7.89 4.34
C GLY A 51 -0.45 -7.09 3.89
N ALA A 52 -0.53 -5.81 4.23
CA ALA A 52 -1.56 -4.90 3.71
C ALA A 52 -1.51 -4.82 2.17
N GLY A 53 -0.31 -4.76 1.58
CA GLY A 53 -0.13 -4.76 0.12
C GLY A 53 -0.68 -6.00 -0.56
N ALA A 54 -0.43 -7.18 0.01
CA ALA A 54 -0.93 -8.44 -0.51
C ALA A 54 -2.47 -8.49 -0.53
N ALA A 55 -3.13 -7.97 0.52
CA ALA A 55 -4.59 -7.86 0.57
C ALA A 55 -5.14 -6.97 -0.55
N TRP A 56 -4.52 -5.82 -0.80
CA TRP A 56 -4.92 -4.92 -1.90
C TRP A 56 -4.65 -5.52 -3.27
N PHE A 57 -3.52 -6.19 -3.45
CA PHE A 57 -3.21 -6.88 -4.70
C PHE A 57 -4.26 -7.95 -4.99
N GLY A 58 -4.72 -8.68 -3.95
CA GLY A 58 -5.84 -9.61 -4.07
C GLY A 58 -7.16 -8.94 -4.48
N LEU A 59 -7.49 -7.79 -3.91
CA LEU A 59 -8.72 -7.04 -4.24
C LEU A 59 -8.70 -6.44 -5.66
N TYR A 60 -7.54 -5.99 -6.15
CA TYR A 60 -7.41 -5.35 -7.47
C TYR A 60 -7.04 -6.30 -8.61
N ALA A 61 -6.28 -7.38 -8.34
CA ALA A 61 -5.92 -8.39 -9.34
C ALA A 61 -6.91 -9.57 -9.37
N GLY A 62 -7.65 -9.80 -8.28
CA GLY A 62 -8.62 -10.89 -8.12
C GLY A 62 -10.02 -10.61 -8.66
N THR A 63 -10.23 -9.57 -9.48
CA THR A 63 -11.54 -9.31 -10.10
C THR A 63 -11.77 -10.24 -11.31
N ARG A 64 -11.89 -11.53 -11.05
CA ARG A 64 -12.50 -12.51 -11.97
C ARG A 64 -13.22 -13.60 -11.16
N LYS A 65 -14.48 -13.33 -10.83
CA LYS A 65 -15.56 -14.30 -10.95
C LYS A 65 -16.90 -13.59 -11.05
#